data_AF-A0A938ZPD8-F1
#
_entry.id   AF-A0A938ZPD8-F1
#
_cell.length_a   1.000
_cell.length_b   1.000
_cell.length_c   1.000
_cell.angle_alpha   90.00
_cell.angle_beta   90.00
_cell.angle_gamma   90.00
#
_symmetry.space_group_name_H-M   'P 1'
#
loop_
_entity.id
_entity.type
_entity.pdbx_description
1 polymer ?
#
loop_
_entity_poly.entity_id
_entity_poly.type
_entity_poly.pdbx_seq_one_letter_code
_entity_poly.pdbx_strand_id
1 'polypeptide(L)' 'MRVTIRQSLHPFISNKAQELGINDYAEVVNFLLLQILQNSMLSQTQATGSQDTQ' A
#
# COMPACT_ATOMS: atom_id res chain seq x y z
N MET A 1 19.59 -3.22 -0.13
CA MET A 1 18.85 -2.06 -0.67
C MET A 1 18.24 -1.31 0.52
N ARG A 2 18.40 0.02 0.62
CA ARG A 2 17.86 0.83 1.73
C ARG A 2 16.76 1.74 1.20
N VAL A 3 15.61 1.77 1.87
CA VAL A 3 14.52 2.70 1.56
C VAL A 3 14.58 3.86 2.55
N THR A 4 14.52 5.08 2.04
CA THR A 4 14.49 6.31 2.85
C THR A 4 13.14 6.97 2.69
N ILE A 5 12.45 7.18 3.82
CA ILE A 5 11.18 7.93 3.85
C ILE A 5 11.52 9.42 3.74
N ARG A 6 11.02 10.08 2.70
CA ARG A 6 11.21 11.52 2.48
C ARG A 6 10.52 12.31 3.59
N GLN A 7 11.11 13.43 4.02
CA GLN A 7 10.60 14.25 5.12
C GLN A 7 9.14 14.68 4.93
N SER A 8 8.72 14.98 3.70
CA SER A 8 7.33 15.32 3.38
C SER A 8 6.33 14.19 3.65
N LEU A 9 6.78 12.94 3.69
CA LEU A 9 5.97 11.75 3.95
C LEU A 9 6.01 11.33 5.44
N HIS A 10 6.88 11.91 6.26
CA HIS A 10 6.98 11.57 7.69
C HIS A 10 5.66 11.75 8.44
N PRO A 11 4.90 12.86 8.26
CA PRO A 11 3.63 13.03 8.96
C PRO A 11 2.64 11.91 8.61
N PHE A 12 2.56 11.54 7.34
CA PHE A 12 1.69 10.46 6.87
C PHE A 12 2.07 9.11 7.48
N ILE A 13 3.36 8.75 7.44
CA ILE A 13 3.83 7.47 7.99
C ILE A 13 3.67 7.44 9.52
N SER A 14 3.96 8.55 10.21
CA SER A 14 3.77 8.65 11.66
C SER A 14 2.32 8.47 12.07
N ASN A 15 1.38 9.11 11.37
CA ASN A 15 -0.05 8.94 11.66
C ASN A 15 -0.50 7.50 11.42
N LYS A 16 -0.07 6.88 10.30
CA LYS A 16 -0.37 5.48 10.03
C LYS A 16 0.24 4.52 11.06
N ALA A 17 1.45 4.81 11.54
CA ALA A 17 2.09 4.05 12.61
C ALA A 17 1.23 4.06 13.89
N GLN A 18 0.71 5.23 14.27
CA GLN A 18 -0.18 5.37 15.43
C GLN A 18 -1.51 4.65 15.23
N GLU A 19 -2.15 4.79 14.07
CA GLU A 19 -3.40 4.11 13.73
C GLU A 19 -3.27 2.58 13.79
N LEU A 20 -2.12 2.05 13.37
CA LEU A 20 -1.84 0.60 13.34
C LEU A 20 -1.25 0.08 14.66
N GLY A 21 -0.87 0.96 15.60
CA GLY A 21 -0.17 0.57 16.82
C GLY A 21 1.25 0.03 16.57
N ILE A 22 1.88 0.45 15.47
CA ILE A 22 3.21 -0.01 15.03
C ILE A 22 4.25 1.05 15.40
N ASN A 23 5.37 0.64 15.99
CA ASN A 23 6.46 1.53 16.39
C ASN A 23 7.57 1.63 15.34
N ASP A 24 7.63 0.71 14.38
CA ASP A 24 8.62 0.71 13.30
C ASP A 24 8.02 1.22 11.98
N TYR A 25 8.52 2.36 11.49
CA TYR A 25 8.08 2.94 10.22
C TYR A 25 8.39 2.06 9.00
N ALA A 26 9.39 1.19 9.06
CA ALA A 26 9.66 0.24 7.98
C ALA A 26 8.53 -0.79 7.85
N GLU A 27 7.97 -1.23 8.98
CA GLU A 27 6.85 -2.16 9.00
C GLU A 27 5.57 -1.52 8.47
N VAL A 28 5.33 -0.24 8.78
CA VAL A 28 4.22 0.54 8.20
C VAL A 28 4.36 0.63 6.67
N VAL A 29 5.56 0.90 6.17
CA VAL A 29 5.81 0.94 4.71
C VAL A 29 5.58 -0.43 4.08
N ASN A 30 6.04 -1.51 4.70
CA ASN A 30 5.80 -2.87 4.22
C ASN A 30 4.30 -3.19 4.14
N PHE A 31 3.55 -2.84 5.18
CA PHE A 31 2.09 -2.99 5.19
C PHE A 31 1.42 -2.25 4.02
N LEU A 32 1.82 -1.00 3.77
CA LEU A 32 1.27 -0.21 2.66
C LEU A 32 1.61 -0.82 1.29
N LEU A 33 2.82 -1.35 1.12
CA LEU A 33 3.21 -2.03 -0.12
C LEU A 33 2.35 -3.29 -0.37
N LEU A 34 2.07 -4.07 0.68
CA LEU A 34 1.19 -5.24 0.58
C LEU A 34 -0.23 -4.83 0.18
N GLN A 35 -0.76 -3.74 0.75
CA GLN A 35 -2.07 -3.19 0.37
C GLN A 35 -2.12 -2.78 -1.11
N ILE A 36 -1.09 -2.11 -1.61
CA ILE A 36 -1.00 -1.74 -3.03
C ILE A 36 -0.98 -2.98 -3.91
N LEU A 37 -0.19 -4.00 -3.55
CA LEU A 37 -0.12 -5.25 -4.30
C LEU A 37 -1.49 -5.95 -4.35
N GLN A 38 -2.16 -6.10 -3.21
CA GLN A 38 -3.50 -6.70 -3.13
C GLN A 38 -4.52 -5.93 -3.99
N ASN A 39 -4.55 -4.61 -3.89
CA ASN A 39 -5.47 -3.78 -4.66
C ASN A 39 -5.17 -3.82 -6.17
N SER A 40 -3.89 -3.84 -6.56
CA SER A 40 -3.49 -3.93 -7.96
C SER A 40 -3.87 -5.27 -8.61
N MET A 41 -3.88 -6.36 -7.84
CA MET A 41 -4.33 -7.67 -8.28
C MET A 41 -5.86 -7.71 -8.44
N LEU A 42 -6.60 -7.09 -7.51
CA LEU A 42 -8.07 -6.98 -7.60
C LEU A 42 -8.53 -6.16 -8.81
N SER A 43 -7.83 -5.06 -9.12
CA SER A 43 -8.15 -4.23 -10.29
C SER A 43 -7.91 -4.94 -11.63
N GLN A 44 -6.95 -5.87 -11.71
CA GLN A 44 -6.71 -6.66 -12.92
C GLN A 44 -7.80 -7.70 -13.15
N THR A 45 -8.33 -8.31 -12.09
CA THR A 45 -9.40 -9.33 -12.20
C THR A 45 -10.73 -8.75 -12.73
N GLN A 46 -11.02 -7.47 -12.47
CA GLN A 46 -12.23 -6.82 -12.99
C GLN A 46 -12.11 -6.42 -14.47
N ALA A 47 -10.90 -6.16 -14.97
CA ALA A 47 -10.69 -5.76 -16.37
C ALA A 47 -10.88 -6.92 -17.37
N THR A 48 -10.74 -8.18 -16.93
CA THR A 48 -10.88 -9.38 -17.77
C THR A 48 -12.30 -9.92 -17.89
N GLY A 49 -13.27 -9.37 -17.15
CA GLY A 49 -14.66 -9.86 -17.10
C GLY A 49 -15.65 -9.16 -18.01
N SER A 50 -15.22 -8.24 -18.89
CA SER A 50 -16.11 -7.35 -19.66
C SER A 50 -16.04 -7.53 -21.18
N GLN A 51 -15.65 -8.71 -21.67
CA GLN A 51 -15.65 -9.04 -23.10
C GLN A 51 -16.24 -10.44 -23.32
N ASP A 52 -17.54 -10.62 -23.12
CA ASP A 52 -18.29 -11.71 -23.76
C ASP A 52 -19.80 -11.49 -23.60
N THR A 53 -20.37 -10.65 -24.47
CA THR A 53 -21.74 -10.83 -24.99
C THR A 53 -21.88 -9.95 -26.22
N GLN A 54 -21.61 -10.56 -27.38
CA GLN A 54 -21.92 -10.04 -28.69
C GLN A 54 -23.22 -10.65 -29.17
#